data_AF-A0A352ARW9-F1
#
_entry.id   AF-A0A352ARW9-F1
#
_cell.length_a   1.000
_cell.length_b   1.000
_cell.length_c   1.000
_cell.angle_alpha   90.00
_cell.angle_beta   90.00
_cell.angle_gamma   90.00
#
_symmetry.space_group_name_H-M   'P 1'
#
loop_
_entity.id
_entity.type
_entity.pdbx_description
1 polymer ?
#
loop_
_entity_poly.entity_id
_entity_poly.type
_entity_poly.pdbx_seq_one_letter_code
_entity_poly.pdbx_strand_id
1 'polypeptide(L)'
;MPNYPAFGTYGISQHTIDIVLRVIAGESVNLPIGWTPPSGIQTAVEVFVGYLLLDAWIGNGDRHHENWGIVRMKTASTSEETEHLAPTYDHASSLGRDLSDAQRQKRSVQAYANKCFSAFYGSVDDRKTLKNLEVFSLVAHCYPEAACVWLARLENISKVNILDIFNRINRSRLSSAASRFAQEILEINKHRLLTLRETLF
;
A
#
# COMPACT_ATOMS: atom_id res chain seq x y z
N MET A 1 -15.08 -14.93 -8.91
CA MET A 1 -15.42 -15.58 -7.64
C MET A 1 -16.92 -15.41 -7.39
N PRO A 2 -17.77 -16.41 -7.71
CA PRO A 2 -19.23 -16.27 -7.63
C PRO A 2 -19.79 -15.96 -6.23
N ASN A 3 -19.00 -16.18 -5.16
CA ASN A 3 -19.42 -16.03 -3.77
C ASN A 3 -18.60 -14.98 -2.99
N TYR A 4 -17.93 -14.04 -3.65
CA TYR A 4 -17.25 -12.95 -2.95
C TYR A 4 -18.30 -11.98 -2.35
N PRO A 5 -18.25 -11.65 -1.06
CA PRO A 5 -19.24 -10.79 -0.42
C PRO A 5 -19.01 -9.31 -0.80
N ALA A 6 -19.38 -8.96 -2.04
CA ALA A 6 -19.11 -7.67 -2.67
C ALA A 6 -19.76 -6.46 -1.97
N PHE A 7 -20.68 -6.68 -1.03
CA PHE A 7 -21.35 -5.62 -0.26
C PHE A 7 -20.85 -5.54 1.20
N GLY A 8 -19.96 -6.43 1.62
CA GLY A 8 -19.42 -6.42 2.97
C GLY A 8 -18.21 -5.52 3.05
N THR A 9 -18.23 -4.51 3.92
CA THR A 9 -17.15 -3.50 3.97
C THR A 9 -15.97 -3.90 4.87
N TYR A 10 -16.21 -4.69 5.92
CA TYR A 10 -15.18 -5.09 6.89
C TYR A 10 -15.25 -6.57 7.25
N GLY A 11 -14.10 -7.15 7.66
CA GLY A 11 -14.04 -8.52 8.17
C GLY A 11 -14.19 -9.60 7.09
N ILE A 12 -13.93 -9.25 5.83
CA ILE A 12 -14.08 -10.14 4.67
C ILE A 12 -12.83 -10.99 4.53
N SER A 13 -12.81 -12.17 5.15
CA SER A 13 -11.65 -13.08 5.11
C SER A 13 -11.36 -13.60 3.70
N GLN A 14 -12.31 -13.51 2.76
CA GLN A 14 -12.11 -13.78 1.34
C GLN A 14 -11.24 -12.74 0.63
N HIS A 15 -10.95 -11.58 1.26
CA HIS A 15 -10.00 -10.59 0.76
C HIS A 15 -8.57 -11.00 1.10
N THR A 16 -8.14 -12.13 0.56
CA THR A 16 -6.79 -12.65 0.76
C THR A 16 -5.81 -12.03 -0.21
N ILE A 17 -4.55 -11.90 0.21
CA ILE A 17 -3.50 -11.33 -0.63
C ILE A 17 -3.26 -12.17 -1.90
N ASP A 18 -3.35 -13.50 -1.83
CA ASP A 18 -3.11 -14.39 -2.97
C ASP A 18 -4.17 -14.24 -4.08
N ILE A 19 -5.45 -14.08 -3.69
CA ILE A 19 -6.56 -13.87 -4.64
C ILE A 19 -6.36 -12.54 -5.36
N VAL A 20 -6.01 -11.49 -4.62
CA VAL A 20 -5.80 -10.14 -5.17
C VAL A 20 -4.64 -10.14 -6.16
N LEU A 21 -3.50 -10.73 -5.80
CA LEU A 21 -2.37 -10.87 -6.71
C LEU A 21 -2.74 -11.64 -7.97
N ARG A 22 -3.49 -12.75 -7.84
CA ARG A 22 -3.94 -13.55 -8.99
C ARG A 22 -4.85 -12.77 -9.93
N VAL A 23 -5.78 -11.97 -9.39
CA VAL A 23 -6.68 -11.13 -10.20
C VAL A 23 -5.88 -10.09 -10.98
N ILE A 24 -4.93 -9.41 -10.33
CA ILE A 24 -4.14 -8.35 -10.95
C ILE A 24 -3.08 -8.89 -11.92
N ALA A 25 -2.56 -10.10 -11.66
CA ALA A 25 -1.61 -10.78 -12.55
C ALA A 25 -2.25 -11.36 -13.82
N GLY A 26 -3.57 -11.23 -13.99
CA GLY A 26 -4.25 -11.67 -15.22
C GLY A 26 -3.70 -10.93 -16.45
N GLU A 27 -3.47 -11.66 -17.54
CA GLU A 27 -2.88 -11.12 -18.78
C GLU A 27 -3.69 -9.99 -19.40
N SER A 28 -4.99 -9.89 -19.10
CA SER A 28 -5.85 -8.80 -19.56
C SER A 28 -5.64 -7.48 -18.82
N VAL A 29 -5.01 -7.52 -17.63
CA VAL A 29 -4.87 -6.34 -16.76
C VAL A 29 -3.59 -5.58 -17.12
N ASN A 30 -3.80 -4.46 -17.80
CA ASN A 30 -2.72 -3.56 -18.21
C ASN A 30 -2.27 -2.63 -17.09
N LEU A 31 -1.13 -1.97 -17.32
CA LEU A 31 -0.63 -0.90 -16.46
C LEU A 31 -1.65 0.25 -16.34
N PRO A 32 -1.55 1.08 -15.28
CA PRO A 32 -2.38 2.26 -15.13
C PRO A 32 -2.34 3.18 -16.36
N ILE A 33 -3.51 3.68 -16.77
CA ILE A 33 -3.68 4.48 -17.98
C ILE A 33 -2.79 5.72 -17.93
N GLY A 34 -2.00 5.93 -18.99
CA GLY A 34 -1.14 7.10 -19.14
C GLY A 34 0.03 7.18 -18.15
N TRP A 35 0.31 6.11 -17.41
CA TRP A 35 1.41 6.07 -16.46
C TRP A 35 2.63 5.35 -17.04
N THR A 36 3.81 5.93 -16.87
CA THR A 36 5.08 5.32 -17.27
C THR A 36 5.69 4.59 -16.06
N PRO A 37 5.89 3.26 -16.13
CA PRO A 37 6.50 2.52 -15.04
C PRO A 37 7.99 2.86 -14.90
N PRO A 38 8.57 2.74 -13.69
CA PRO A 38 10.02 2.77 -13.55
C PRO A 38 10.65 1.55 -14.26
N SER A 39 11.92 1.68 -14.65
CA SER A 39 12.67 0.57 -15.25
C SER A 39 12.62 -0.67 -14.36
N GLY A 40 12.32 -1.83 -14.96
CA GLY A 40 12.17 -3.11 -14.26
C GLY A 40 10.75 -3.41 -13.78
N ILE A 41 9.77 -2.53 -14.01
CA ILE A 41 8.35 -2.78 -13.78
C ILE A 41 7.63 -2.83 -15.13
N GLN A 42 6.94 -3.93 -15.42
CA GLN A 42 6.34 -4.24 -16.71
C GLN A 42 4.86 -4.64 -16.59
N THR A 43 4.47 -5.29 -15.48
CA THR A 43 3.11 -5.82 -15.32
C THR A 43 2.29 -5.10 -14.26
N ALA A 44 0.97 -5.19 -14.33
CA ALA A 44 0.08 -4.58 -13.34
C ALA A 44 0.33 -5.11 -11.92
N VAL A 45 0.63 -6.42 -11.77
CA VAL A 45 0.90 -6.99 -10.45
C VAL A 45 2.19 -6.44 -9.85
N GLU A 46 3.22 -6.22 -10.66
CA GLU A 46 4.47 -5.58 -10.22
C GLU A 46 4.27 -4.12 -9.80
N VAL A 47 3.32 -3.40 -10.41
CA VAL A 47 2.88 -2.08 -9.92
C VAL A 47 2.20 -2.21 -8.56
N PHE A 48 1.35 -3.22 -8.39
CA PHE A 48 0.66 -3.47 -7.12
C PHE A 48 1.64 -3.85 -5.99
N VAL A 49 2.77 -4.50 -6.28
CA VAL A 49 3.87 -4.66 -5.30
C VAL A 49 4.30 -3.31 -4.74
N GLY A 50 4.40 -2.28 -5.60
CA GLY A 50 4.70 -0.91 -5.19
C GLY A 50 3.61 -0.27 -4.34
N TYR A 51 2.34 -0.59 -4.58
CA TYR A 51 1.23 -0.12 -3.75
C TYR A 51 1.31 -0.72 -2.34
N LEU A 52 1.68 -2.00 -2.23
CA LEU A 52 1.83 -2.68 -0.94
C LEU A 52 3.09 -2.22 -0.19
N LEU A 53 4.18 -1.91 -0.91
CA LEU A 53 5.32 -1.20 -0.31
C LEU A 53 4.87 0.13 0.27
N LEU A 54 4.10 0.92 -0.50
CA LEU A 54 3.59 2.22 -0.06
C LEU A 54 2.74 2.06 1.20
N ASP A 55 1.81 1.10 1.22
CA ASP A 55 0.96 0.82 2.40
C ASP A 55 1.76 0.45 3.63
N ALA A 56 2.82 -0.36 3.48
CA ALA A 56 3.74 -0.67 4.56
C ALA A 56 4.52 0.57 5.02
N TRP A 57 4.96 1.42 4.11
CA TRP A 57 5.72 2.62 4.44
C TRP A 57 4.89 3.66 5.19
N ILE A 58 3.69 3.97 4.69
CA ILE A 58 2.81 4.99 5.27
C ILE A 58 1.94 4.46 6.42
N GLY A 59 1.96 3.14 6.65
CA GLY A 59 1.14 2.49 7.66
C GLY A 59 -0.36 2.53 7.32
N ASN A 60 -0.71 2.32 6.04
CA ASN A 60 -2.10 2.31 5.58
C ASN A 60 -2.82 1.04 6.05
N GLY A 61 -3.82 1.19 6.91
CA GLY A 61 -4.52 0.03 7.49
C GLY A 61 -5.66 -0.54 6.66
N ASP A 62 -6.01 0.10 5.54
CA ASP A 62 -7.38 0.01 5.00
C ASP A 62 -7.40 -0.31 3.50
N ARG A 63 -6.46 -1.12 3.00
CA ARG A 63 -6.44 -1.60 1.60
C ARG A 63 -7.46 -2.72 1.35
N HIS A 64 -8.75 -2.48 1.63
CA HIS A 64 -9.82 -3.43 1.33
C HIS A 64 -10.21 -3.37 -0.16
N HIS A 65 -11.13 -4.23 -0.59
CA HIS A 65 -11.47 -4.41 -2.01
C HIS A 65 -12.07 -3.20 -2.73
N GLU A 66 -12.48 -2.15 -2.02
CA GLU A 66 -12.95 -0.90 -2.64
C GLU A 66 -11.80 0.09 -2.84
N ASN A 67 -10.69 -0.08 -2.11
CA ASN A 67 -9.55 0.83 -2.09
C ASN A 67 -8.45 0.43 -3.09
N TRP A 68 -8.80 -0.38 -4.09
CA TRP A 68 -8.05 -0.61 -5.32
C TRP A 68 -9.04 -1.16 -6.36
N GLY A 69 -8.70 -1.12 -7.64
CA GLY A 69 -9.62 -1.61 -8.65
C GLY A 69 -9.02 -1.68 -10.04
N ILE A 70 -9.85 -2.13 -10.97
CA ILE A 70 -9.54 -2.23 -12.39
C ILE A 70 -10.50 -1.30 -13.13
N VAL A 71 -9.93 -0.41 -13.94
CA VAL A 71 -10.67 0.46 -14.85
C VAL A 71 -10.93 -0.31 -16.13
N ARG A 72 -12.21 -0.48 -16.48
CA ARG A 72 -12.63 -1.04 -17.76
C ARG A 72 -12.97 0.07 -18.73
N MET A 73 -12.29 0.11 -19.86
CA MET A 73 -12.51 1.09 -20.91
C MET A 73 -13.21 0.42 -22.08
N LYS A 74 -14.33 0.99 -22.51
CA LYS A 74 -14.95 0.69 -23.79
C LYS A 74 -14.70 1.84 -24.75
N THR A 75 -13.97 1.58 -25.81
CA THR A 75 -13.79 2.53 -26.91
C THR A 75 -15.04 2.53 -27.77
N ALA A 76 -15.63 3.70 -28.01
CA ALA A 76 -16.88 3.82 -28.78
C ALA A 76 -16.78 3.29 -30.23
N SER A 77 -15.56 3.11 -30.74
CA SER A 77 -15.24 2.71 -32.12
C SER A 77 -14.83 1.25 -32.28
N THR A 78 -14.59 0.49 -31.21
CA THR A 78 -14.24 -0.94 -31.29
C THR A 78 -15.00 -1.71 -30.20
N SER A 79 -15.36 -2.97 -30.47
CA SER A 79 -15.95 -3.85 -29.45
C SER A 79 -14.92 -4.33 -28.41
N GLU A 80 -13.71 -3.78 -28.43
CA GLU A 80 -12.62 -4.15 -27.54
C GLU A 80 -12.75 -3.41 -26.21
N GLU A 81 -12.78 -4.19 -25.14
CA GLU A 81 -12.75 -3.70 -23.77
C GLU A 81 -11.35 -3.90 -23.22
N THR A 82 -10.70 -2.84 -22.75
CA THR A 82 -9.40 -2.95 -22.09
C THR A 82 -9.56 -2.83 -20.58
N GLU A 83 -8.81 -3.64 -19.85
CA GLU A 83 -8.74 -3.62 -18.40
C GLU A 83 -7.40 -3.02 -17.98
N HIS A 84 -7.42 -2.05 -17.07
CA HIS A 84 -6.22 -1.39 -16.55
C HIS A 84 -6.26 -1.37 -15.03
N LEU A 85 -5.14 -1.64 -14.35
CA LEU A 85 -5.05 -1.38 -12.92
C LEU A 85 -5.27 0.12 -12.65
N ALA A 86 -6.16 0.46 -11.73
CA ALA A 86 -6.36 1.84 -11.34
C ALA A 86 -5.07 2.44 -10.72
N PRO A 87 -4.78 3.74 -10.93
CA PRO A 87 -3.81 4.44 -10.10
C PRO A 87 -4.13 4.23 -8.62
N THR A 88 -3.13 4.19 -7.75
CA THR A 88 -3.39 3.99 -6.33
C THR A 88 -4.19 5.16 -5.74
N TYR A 89 -5.18 4.85 -4.90
CA TYR A 89 -6.06 5.84 -4.29
C TYR A 89 -6.42 5.46 -2.84
N ASP A 90 -7.17 6.35 -2.20
CA ASP A 90 -7.67 6.26 -0.81
C ASP A 90 -6.65 5.80 0.23
N HIS A 91 -5.64 6.65 0.47
CA HIS A 91 -4.63 6.44 1.52
C HIS A 91 -4.99 7.13 2.84
N ALA A 92 -6.25 7.55 3.02
CA ALA A 92 -6.62 8.43 4.11
C ALA A 92 -6.44 7.75 5.49
N SER A 93 -6.49 6.43 5.55
CA SER A 93 -6.31 5.59 6.75
C SER A 93 -4.84 5.28 7.07
N SER A 94 -3.98 6.30 6.99
CA SER A 94 -2.51 6.17 7.12
C SER A 94 -1.92 7.19 8.10
N LEU A 95 -0.60 7.13 8.35
CA LEU A 95 0.17 8.21 9.00
C LEU A 95 -0.33 8.65 10.39
N GLY A 96 -0.95 7.74 11.15
CA GLY A 96 -1.42 8.08 12.50
C GLY A 96 -2.69 8.92 12.53
N ARG A 97 -3.49 8.95 11.45
CA ARG A 97 -4.63 9.85 11.30
C ARG A 97 -5.75 9.68 12.34
N ASP A 98 -5.86 8.49 12.93
CA ASP A 98 -6.85 8.11 13.93
C ASP A 98 -6.55 8.71 15.32
N LEU A 99 -5.35 9.24 15.50
CA LEU A 99 -4.91 9.79 16.78
C LEU A 99 -5.28 11.27 16.93
N SER A 100 -5.62 11.66 18.15
CA SER A 100 -5.57 13.05 18.59
C SER A 100 -4.14 13.47 18.95
N ASP A 101 -3.86 14.77 19.01
CA ASP A 101 -2.53 15.25 19.38
C ASP A 101 -2.14 14.85 20.81
N ALA A 102 -3.10 14.80 21.73
CA ALA A 102 -2.89 14.29 23.08
C ALA A 102 -2.48 12.79 23.08
N GLN A 103 -3.03 11.99 22.16
CA GLN A 103 -2.64 10.59 22.01
C GLN A 103 -1.25 10.48 21.37
N ARG A 104 -0.93 11.28 20.35
CA ARG A 104 0.40 11.30 19.71
C ARG A 104 1.52 11.61 20.70
N GLN A 105 1.28 12.51 21.65
CA GLN A 105 2.27 12.86 22.68
C GLN A 105 2.50 11.76 23.73
N LYS A 106 1.51 10.88 23.94
CA LYS A 106 1.56 9.81 24.96
C LYS A 106 1.95 8.44 24.39
N ARG A 107 1.84 8.25 23.07
CA ARG A 107 2.09 6.97 22.41
C ARG A 107 3.51 6.94 21.83
N SER A 108 4.17 5.79 21.99
CA SER A 108 5.37 5.49 21.20
C SER A 108 5.00 5.28 19.73
N VAL A 109 5.66 5.99 18.81
CA VAL A 109 5.46 5.82 17.37
C VAL A 109 5.83 4.41 16.94
N GLN A 110 6.92 3.85 17.48
CA GLN A 110 7.31 2.46 17.25
C GLN A 110 6.21 1.47 17.65
N ALA A 111 5.62 1.64 18.83
CA ALA A 111 4.54 0.77 19.29
C ALA A 111 3.29 0.88 18.41
N TYR A 112 3.01 2.08 17.88
CA TYR A 112 1.93 2.29 16.91
C TYR A 112 2.25 1.59 15.58
N ALA A 113 3.43 1.82 14.99
CA ALA A 113 3.87 1.23 13.74
C ALA A 113 3.94 -0.32 13.78
N ASN A 114 4.20 -0.90 14.95
CA ASN A 114 4.21 -2.35 15.17
C ASN A 114 2.79 -2.98 15.14
N LYS A 115 1.74 -2.15 15.25
CA LYS A 115 0.33 -2.55 15.26
C LYS A 115 -0.42 -2.13 13.98
N CYS A 116 0.30 -1.74 12.92
CA CYS A 116 -0.32 -1.47 11.62
C CYS A 116 -0.71 -2.78 10.92
N PHE A 117 -1.95 -3.20 11.16
CA PHE A 117 -2.62 -4.26 10.42
C PHE A 117 -3.04 -3.75 9.04
N SER A 118 -3.01 -4.64 8.06
CA SER A 118 -3.59 -4.42 6.73
C SER A 118 -5.08 -4.81 6.72
N ALA A 119 -5.71 -4.70 5.56
CA ALA A 119 -7.02 -5.29 5.29
C ALA A 119 -6.95 -6.70 4.68
N PHE A 120 -5.75 -7.21 4.38
CA PHE A 120 -5.57 -8.51 3.73
C PHE A 120 -5.50 -9.66 4.73
N TYR A 121 -6.13 -10.76 4.38
CA TYR A 121 -5.99 -12.04 5.08
C TYR A 121 -4.93 -12.92 4.39
N GLY A 122 -4.30 -13.83 5.14
CA GLY A 122 -3.42 -14.85 4.57
C GLY A 122 -4.21 -16.01 3.99
N SER A 123 -5.28 -16.39 4.68
CA SER A 123 -6.23 -17.43 4.31
C SER A 123 -7.67 -17.02 4.65
N VAL A 124 -8.65 -17.64 3.99
CA VAL A 124 -10.08 -17.44 4.27
C VAL A 124 -10.50 -17.87 5.68
N ASP A 125 -9.72 -18.76 6.30
CA ASP A 125 -9.97 -19.27 7.65
C ASP A 125 -9.31 -18.40 8.75
N ASP A 126 -8.50 -17.41 8.35
CA ASP A 126 -7.82 -16.54 9.30
C ASP A 126 -8.81 -15.62 10.02
N ARG A 127 -8.62 -15.51 11.34
CA ARG A 127 -9.44 -14.62 12.18
C ARG A 127 -8.93 -13.18 12.22
N LYS A 128 -7.73 -12.92 11.70
CA LYS A 128 -7.07 -11.62 11.73
C LYS A 128 -6.39 -11.37 10.40
N THR A 129 -6.37 -10.10 10.01
CA THR A 129 -5.58 -9.66 8.87
C THR A 129 -4.09 -9.72 9.18
N LEU A 130 -3.30 -9.81 8.12
CA LEU A 130 -1.86 -9.69 8.15
C LEU A 130 -1.46 -8.24 8.44
N LYS A 131 -0.29 -8.03 9.02
CA LYS A 131 0.31 -6.69 9.11
C LYS A 131 0.84 -6.23 7.75
N ASN A 132 0.91 -4.91 7.52
CA ASN A 132 1.41 -4.40 6.24
C ASN A 132 2.82 -4.91 5.89
N LEU A 133 3.71 -5.00 6.88
CA LEU A 133 5.05 -5.54 6.66
C LEU A 133 5.06 -7.04 6.34
N GLU A 134 4.12 -7.80 6.90
CA GLU A 134 3.95 -9.23 6.61
C GLU A 134 3.40 -9.40 5.18
N VAL A 135 2.40 -8.61 4.78
CA VAL A 135 1.88 -8.58 3.41
C VAL A 135 2.98 -8.26 2.42
N PHE A 136 3.75 -7.19 2.65
CA PHE A 136 4.83 -6.82 1.75
C PHE A 136 5.93 -7.90 1.69
N SER A 137 6.28 -8.51 2.83
CA SER A 137 7.23 -9.63 2.87
C SER A 137 6.75 -10.80 1.99
N LEU A 138 5.50 -11.24 2.13
CA LEU A 138 4.93 -12.31 1.31
C LEU A 138 4.99 -11.97 -0.18
N VAL A 139 4.57 -10.76 -0.55
CA VAL A 139 4.56 -10.32 -1.95
C VAL A 139 5.98 -10.19 -2.52
N ALA A 140 6.94 -9.74 -1.70
CA ALA A 140 8.33 -9.63 -2.13
C ALA A 140 8.97 -11.00 -2.42
N HIS A 141 8.56 -12.07 -1.73
CA HIS A 141 8.98 -13.43 -2.09
C HIS A 141 8.37 -13.89 -3.42
N CYS A 142 7.14 -13.47 -3.73
CA CYS A 142 6.50 -13.82 -5.00
C CYS A 142 7.03 -13.02 -6.19
N TYR A 143 7.39 -11.74 -5.97
CA TYR A 143 7.82 -10.80 -7.00
C TYR A 143 9.14 -10.11 -6.60
N PRO A 144 10.24 -10.87 -6.47
CA PRO A 144 11.52 -10.38 -5.92
C PRO A 144 12.10 -9.21 -6.71
N GLU A 145 12.10 -9.28 -8.03
CA GLU A 145 12.66 -8.23 -8.89
C GLU A 145 11.91 -6.90 -8.75
N ALA A 146 10.58 -6.95 -8.81
CA ALA A 146 9.74 -5.76 -8.62
C ALA A 146 9.89 -5.18 -7.21
N ALA A 147 9.91 -6.03 -6.17
CA ALA A 147 10.14 -5.59 -4.80
C ALA A 147 11.49 -4.88 -4.64
N CYS A 148 12.55 -5.41 -5.26
CA CYS A 148 13.88 -4.78 -5.27
C CYS A 148 13.84 -3.39 -5.93
N VAL A 149 13.19 -3.25 -7.09
CA VAL A 149 13.01 -1.95 -7.76
C VAL A 149 12.30 -0.95 -6.84
N TRP A 150 11.19 -1.34 -6.21
CA TRP A 150 10.44 -0.45 -5.33
C TRP A 150 11.20 -0.08 -4.05
N LEU A 151 11.92 -1.03 -3.44
CA LEU A 151 12.77 -0.79 -2.28
C LEU A 151 13.94 0.16 -2.59
N ALA A 152 14.58 0.01 -3.76
CA ALA A 152 15.61 0.93 -4.22
C ALA A 152 15.06 2.36 -4.40
N ARG A 153 13.82 2.50 -4.87
CA ARG A 153 13.15 3.82 -4.93
C ARG A 153 12.88 4.39 -3.55
N LEU A 154 12.40 3.58 -2.61
CA LEU A 154 12.19 4.00 -1.22
C LEU A 154 13.49 4.46 -0.55
N GLU A 155 14.59 3.75 -0.78
CA GLU A 155 15.92 4.09 -0.26
C GLU A 155 16.36 5.51 -0.67
N ASN A 156 16.06 5.91 -1.91
CA ASN A 156 16.37 7.23 -2.44
C ASN A 156 15.51 8.37 -1.86
N ILE A 157 14.43 8.08 -1.12
CA ILE A 157 13.61 9.13 -0.50
C ILE A 157 14.30 9.65 0.78
N SER A 158 14.91 10.83 0.72
CA SER A 158 15.61 11.41 1.88
C SER A 158 14.65 11.97 2.93
N LYS A 159 15.15 12.18 4.16
CA LYS A 159 14.43 12.92 5.20
C LYS A 159 14.05 14.34 4.75
N VAL A 160 14.89 14.96 3.94
CA VAL A 160 14.63 16.29 3.36
C VAL A 160 13.42 16.26 2.44
N ASN A 161 13.31 15.25 1.56
CA ASN A 161 12.13 15.12 0.68
C ASN A 161 10.83 14.97 1.50
N ILE A 162 10.88 14.20 2.58
CA ILE A 162 9.73 14.03 3.49
C ILE A 162 9.38 15.37 4.14
N LEU A 163 10.36 16.05 4.74
CA LEU A 163 10.18 17.33 5.41
C LEU A 163 9.61 18.40 4.47
N ASP A 164 10.09 18.45 3.23
CA ASP A 164 9.61 19.39 2.21
C ASP A 164 8.14 19.18 1.86
N ILE A 165 7.67 17.93 1.80
CA ILE A 165 6.25 17.62 1.59
C ILE A 165 5.43 18.15 2.78
N PHE A 166 5.84 17.86 4.01
CA PHE A 166 5.13 18.32 5.21
C PHE A 166 5.13 19.84 5.37
N ASN A 167 6.20 20.52 4.95
CA ASN A 167 6.30 21.98 5.02
C ASN A 167 5.38 22.70 4.03
N ARG A 168 4.92 22.04 2.96
CA ARG A 168 3.93 22.59 2.04
C ARG A 168 2.51 22.57 2.59
N ILE A 169 2.25 21.80 3.66
CA ILE A 169 0.92 21.70 4.27
C ILE A 169 0.71 22.89 5.20
N ASN A 170 -0.42 23.58 5.04
CA ASN A 170 -0.76 24.71 5.90
C ASN A 170 -0.80 24.27 7.38
N ARG A 171 -0.10 25.00 8.25
CA ARG A 171 -0.01 24.74 9.69
C ARG A 171 -1.37 24.81 10.41
N SER A 172 -2.36 25.51 9.84
CA SER A 172 -3.73 25.49 10.37
C SER A 172 -4.46 24.17 10.14
N ARG A 173 -3.98 23.35 9.19
CA ARG A 173 -4.55 22.03 8.86
C ARG A 173 -3.76 20.87 9.44
N LEU A 174 -2.48 21.08 9.74
CA LEU A 174 -1.61 20.05 10.28
C LEU A 174 -0.78 20.60 11.45
N SER A 175 -1.07 20.10 12.64
CA SER A 175 -0.33 20.45 13.85
C SER A 175 1.11 19.95 13.80
N SER A 176 1.98 20.57 14.59
CA SER A 176 3.37 20.13 14.73
C SER A 176 3.48 18.73 15.35
N ALA A 177 2.55 18.34 16.24
CA ALA A 177 2.50 17.01 16.83
C ALA A 177 2.13 15.95 15.77
N ALA A 178 1.10 16.20 14.96
CA ALA A 178 0.70 15.31 13.87
C ALA A 178 1.79 15.19 12.81
N SER A 179 2.39 16.31 12.40
CA SER A 179 3.49 16.31 11.42
C SER A 179 4.70 15.52 11.90
N ARG A 180 5.13 15.69 13.16
CA ARG A 180 6.26 14.91 13.70
C ARG A 180 5.95 13.43 13.80
N PHE A 181 4.76 13.08 14.29
CA PHE A 181 4.34 11.68 14.42
C PHE A 181 4.31 10.96 13.06
N ALA A 182 3.76 11.61 12.04
CA ALA A 182 3.70 11.05 10.69
C ALA A 182 5.09 10.88 10.06
N GLN A 183 5.99 11.87 10.24
CA GLN A 183 7.38 11.75 9.78
C GLN A 183 8.12 10.60 10.46
N GLU A 184 7.92 10.42 11.77
CA GLU A 184 8.55 9.34 12.52
C GLU A 184 8.02 7.96 12.11
N ILE A 185 6.72 7.83 11.75
CA ILE A 185 6.19 6.61 11.11
C ILE A 185 6.95 6.29 9.82
N LEU A 186 7.10 7.28 8.94
CA LEU A 186 7.78 7.10 7.65
C LEU A 186 9.23 6.69 7.83
N GLU A 187 9.94 7.26 8.82
CA GLU A 187 11.32 6.90 9.13
C GLU A 187 11.42 5.46 9.67
N ILE A 188 10.59 5.10 10.66
CA ILE A 188 10.59 3.76 11.27
C ILE A 188 10.25 2.69 10.23
N ASN A 189 9.19 2.90 9.45
CA ASN A 189 8.76 1.91 8.47
C ASN A 189 9.73 1.83 7.28
N LYS A 190 10.33 2.95 6.86
CA LYS A 190 11.41 2.90 5.85
C LYS A 190 12.57 2.04 6.34
N HIS A 191 13.03 2.25 7.57
CA HIS A 191 14.10 1.43 8.14
C HIS A 191 13.72 -0.05 8.16
N ARG A 192 12.52 -0.40 8.65
CA ARG A 192 12.03 -1.79 8.69
C ARG A 192 11.96 -2.44 7.31
N LEU A 193 11.49 -1.70 6.29
CA LEU A 193 11.40 -2.20 4.91
C LEU A 193 12.79 -2.42 4.29
N LEU A 194 13.75 -1.53 4.56
CA LEU A 194 15.12 -1.68 4.06
C LEU A 194 15.89 -2.77 4.79
N THR A 195 15.67 -2.99 6.09
CA THR A 195 16.20 -4.15 6.82
C THR A 195 15.58 -5.45 6.32
N LEU A 196 14.28 -5.45 6.01
CA LEU A 196 13.61 -6.62 5.42
C LEU A 196 14.27 -7.03 4.10
N ARG A 197 14.72 -6.07 3.28
CA ARG A 197 15.47 -6.32 2.03
C ARG A 197 16.67 -7.24 2.25
N GLU A 198 17.43 -7.04 3.34
CA GLU A 198 18.63 -7.81 3.68
C GLU A 198 18.33 -9.28 4.05
N THR A 199 17.06 -9.59 4.35
CA THR A 199 16.62 -10.96 4.67
C THR A 199 15.93 -11.65 3.50
N LEU A 200 15.53 -10.89 2.49
CA LEU A 200 14.82 -11.39 1.30
C LEU A 200 15.77 -11.74 0.14
N PHE A 201 16.93 -11.10 0.08
CA PHE A 201 17.95 -11.22 -0.98
C PHE A 201 19.34 -11.41 -0.37
#